data_AF-A0A6G3WW24-F1
#
_entry.id   AF-A0A6G3WW24-F1
#
_cell.length_a   1.000
_cell.length_b   1.000
_cell.length_c   1.000
_cell.angle_alpha   90.00
_cell.angle_beta   90.00
_cell.angle_gamma   90.00
#
_symmetry.space_group_name_H-M   'P 1'
#
loop_
_entity.id
_entity.type
_entity.pdbx_description
1 polymer ?
#
loop_
_entity_poly.entity_id
_entity_poly.type
_entity_poly.pdbx_seq_one_letter_code
_entity_poly.pdbx_strand_id
1 'polypeptide(L)'
;PFVVHLALIAVAAVLTWFLPETVASSRVRGLRPRPQGLAVPPTMRGVFTTSALAAFAGFSLLGLFTAVAPAFVSETLDVHNLALTGLVVFSVFLASTAGQALMGRVGERRALPGGCFVLVAGLLLVGASLLFASLPLLVAGALCGGLGQGLAFRGAVTAISAAAPAEHRAATVSAFFVIAYLGISLPVVGVGALTLGIGLRNAGLTFSGCVLALALGVGLYLARRPPAPR
;
A
#
# COMPACT_ATOMS: atom_id res chain seq x y z
N PRO A 1 -6.55 20.56 15.38
CA PRO A 1 -6.19 19.30 14.68
C PRO A 1 -5.43 18.28 15.55
N PHE A 2 -4.35 18.66 16.23
CA PHE A 2 -3.53 17.75 17.05
C PHE A 2 -4.27 17.19 18.27
N VAL A 3 -5.05 18.02 18.97
CA VAL A 3 -5.87 17.58 20.12
C VAL A 3 -6.89 16.51 19.71
N VAL A 4 -7.46 16.62 18.50
CA VAL A 4 -8.40 15.62 17.94
C VAL A 4 -7.68 14.30 17.66
N HIS A 5 -6.45 14.34 17.11
CA HIS A 5 -5.64 13.13 16.91
C HIS A 5 -5.28 12.48 18.25
N LEU A 6 -4.94 13.29 19.27
CA LEU A 6 -4.62 12.83 20.61
C LEU A 6 -5.81 12.16 21.29
N ALA A 7 -7.01 12.75 21.14
CA ALA A 7 -8.25 12.16 21.63
C ALA A 7 -8.57 10.84 20.91
N LEU A 8 -8.43 10.78 19.58
CA LEU A 8 -8.64 9.55 18.80
C LEU A 8 -7.64 8.45 19.19
N ILE A 9 -6.38 8.79 19.43
CA ILE A 9 -5.35 7.86 19.93
C ILE A 9 -5.73 7.34 21.32
N ALA A 10 -6.18 8.22 22.22
CA ALA A 10 -6.63 7.81 23.56
C ALA A 10 -7.82 6.84 23.47
N VAL A 11 -8.81 7.13 22.62
CA VAL A 11 -9.94 6.22 22.36
C VAL A 11 -9.46 4.89 21.80
N ALA A 12 -8.57 4.90 20.81
CA ALA A 12 -8.01 3.67 20.24
C ALA A 12 -7.24 2.84 21.28
N ALA A 13 -6.46 3.49 22.15
CA ALA A 13 -5.73 2.84 23.23
C ALA A 13 -6.69 2.16 24.23
N VAL A 14 -7.76 2.87 24.62
CA VAL A 14 -8.81 2.34 25.50
C VAL A 14 -9.52 1.16 24.84
N LEU A 15 -9.93 1.27 23.58
CA LEU A 15 -10.58 0.17 22.85
C LEU A 15 -9.65 -1.06 22.74
N THR A 16 -8.37 -0.84 22.47
CA THR A 16 -7.38 -1.93 22.36
C THR A 16 -7.11 -2.59 23.71
N TRP A 17 -7.15 -1.82 24.80
CA TRP A 17 -7.04 -2.35 26.16
C TRP A 17 -8.16 -3.35 26.49
N PHE A 18 -9.34 -3.17 25.91
CA PHE A 18 -10.48 -4.06 26.09
C PHE A 18 -10.50 -5.25 25.11
N LEU A 19 -9.61 -5.29 24.11
CA LEU A 19 -9.54 -6.42 23.18
C LEU A 19 -8.84 -7.62 23.86
N PRO A 20 -9.45 -8.81 23.89
CA PRO A 20 -8.82 -10.00 24.45
C PRO A 20 -7.59 -10.39 23.65
N GLU A 21 -6.50 -10.71 24.37
CA GLU A 21 -5.26 -11.18 23.77
C GLU A 21 -5.53 -12.47 22.99
N THR A 22 -5.38 -12.42 21.66
CA THR A 22 -5.71 -13.53 20.75
C THR A 22 -4.66 -14.65 20.75
N VAL A 23 -3.63 -14.56 21.59
CA VAL A 23 -2.57 -15.55 21.72
C VAL A 23 -2.94 -16.57 22.79
N ALA A 24 -3.32 -17.78 22.36
CA ALA A 24 -3.75 -18.88 23.23
C ALA A 24 -2.66 -19.42 24.19
N SER A 25 -1.42 -18.94 24.08
CA SER A 25 -0.33 -19.36 24.94
C SER A 25 0.78 -18.31 24.95
N SER A 26 0.80 -17.47 25.98
CA SER A 26 2.08 -17.00 26.50
C SER A 26 1.93 -16.69 27.98
N ARG A 27 2.32 -17.65 28.81
CA ARG A 27 2.69 -17.39 30.20
C ARG A 27 4.01 -16.59 30.12
N VAL A 28 3.93 -15.27 29.91
CA VAL A 28 5.11 -14.38 29.79
C VAL A 28 5.79 -14.28 31.16
N ARG A 29 6.63 -15.26 31.48
CA ARG A 29 7.51 -15.22 32.64
C ARG A 29 8.84 -14.61 32.17
N GLY A 30 9.00 -13.31 32.41
CA GLY A 30 10.25 -12.58 32.16
C GLY A 30 10.20 -11.70 30.90
N LEU A 31 9.92 -10.42 31.10
CA LEU A 31 10.12 -9.35 30.12
C LEU A 31 11.63 -9.17 29.88
N ARG A 32 12.20 -9.98 29.00
CA ARG A 32 13.42 -9.59 28.27
C ARG A 32 13.00 -9.28 26.84
N PRO A 33 12.83 -8.00 26.46
CA PRO A 33 12.65 -7.63 25.07
C PRO A 33 13.93 -8.00 24.31
N ARG A 34 14.00 -9.23 23.83
CA ARG A 34 14.95 -9.61 22.79
C ARG A 34 14.32 -9.15 21.49
N PRO A 35 15.00 -8.31 20.67
CA PRO A 35 14.55 -8.09 19.31
C PRO A 35 14.61 -9.44 18.61
N GLN A 36 13.45 -10.10 18.48
CA GLN A 36 13.32 -11.23 17.57
C GLN A 36 13.54 -10.65 16.19
N GLY A 37 14.72 -10.93 15.63
CA GLY A 37 15.12 -10.41 14.34
C GLY A 37 14.08 -10.75 13.27
N LEU A 38 14.10 -9.96 12.19
CA LEU A 38 13.30 -10.20 10.99
C LEU A 38 13.69 -11.55 10.38
N ALA A 39 13.03 -12.63 10.80
CA ALA A 39 13.30 -13.97 10.33
C ALA A 39 12.22 -14.40 9.34
N VAL A 40 12.57 -14.46 8.06
CA VAL A 40 11.73 -15.03 6.99
C VAL A 40 12.21 -16.45 6.70
N PRO A 41 11.44 -17.50 7.07
CA PRO A 41 11.80 -18.88 6.80
C PRO A 41 12.12 -19.12 5.31
N PRO A 42 13.15 -19.91 4.96
CA PRO A 42 13.59 -20.11 3.57
C PRO A 42 12.46 -20.58 2.64
N THR A 43 11.59 -21.46 3.16
CA THR A 43 10.50 -22.12 2.44
C THR A 43 9.42 -21.16 1.93
N MET A 44 9.29 -19.98 2.54
CA MET A 44 8.25 -18.99 2.21
C MET A 44 8.78 -17.70 1.59
N ARG A 45 10.10 -17.61 1.33
CA ARG A 45 10.73 -16.42 0.73
C ARG A 45 10.11 -16.03 -0.59
N GLY A 46 9.70 -16.98 -1.44
CA GLY A 46 9.05 -16.67 -2.72
C GLY A 46 7.67 -16.01 -2.59
N VAL A 47 6.86 -16.46 -1.62
CA VAL A 47 5.56 -15.84 -1.32
C VAL A 47 5.76 -14.49 -0.65
N PHE A 48 6.73 -14.40 0.27
CA PHE A 48 7.07 -13.16 0.95
C PHE A 48 7.55 -12.09 -0.02
N THR A 49 8.51 -12.39 -0.92
CA THR A 49 9.07 -11.40 -1.85
C THR A 49 8.01 -10.86 -2.80
N THR A 50 7.21 -11.74 -3.40
CA THR A 50 6.12 -11.31 -4.30
C THR A 50 5.06 -10.48 -3.59
N SER A 51 4.65 -10.90 -2.39
CA SER A 51 3.69 -10.17 -1.55
C SER A 51 4.24 -8.82 -1.09
N ALA A 52 5.51 -8.78 -0.68
CA ALA A 52 6.17 -7.57 -0.22
C ALA A 52 6.41 -6.58 -1.37
N LEU A 53 6.78 -7.04 -2.57
CA LEU A 53 6.92 -6.19 -3.75
C LEU A 53 5.56 -5.66 -4.23
N ALA A 54 4.51 -6.47 -4.19
CA ALA A 54 3.15 -6.01 -4.49
C ALA A 54 2.69 -4.92 -3.51
N ALA A 55 2.94 -5.12 -2.21
CA ALA A 55 2.66 -4.12 -1.19
C ALA A 55 3.52 -2.86 -1.40
N PHE A 56 4.82 -3.00 -1.64
CA PHE A 56 5.70 -1.88 -1.96
C PHE A 56 5.15 -1.06 -3.12
N ALA A 57 4.71 -1.69 -4.21
CA ALA A 57 4.15 -0.99 -5.36
C ALA A 57 2.84 -0.26 -5.01
N GLY A 58 1.93 -0.92 -4.29
CA GLY A 58 0.67 -0.32 -3.86
C GLY A 58 0.86 0.86 -2.91
N PHE A 59 1.73 0.71 -1.92
CA PHE A 59 2.08 1.80 -1.00
C PHE A 59 2.89 2.89 -1.69
N SER A 60 3.62 2.57 -2.76
CA SER A 60 4.32 3.57 -3.55
C SER A 60 3.38 4.48 -4.33
N LEU A 61 2.27 3.93 -4.84
CA LEU A 61 1.20 4.74 -5.40
C LEU A 61 0.65 5.71 -4.35
N LEU A 62 0.45 5.24 -3.11
CA LEU A 62 -0.04 6.08 -2.02
C LEU A 62 0.94 7.23 -1.73
N GLY A 63 2.22 6.91 -1.63
CA GLY A 63 3.30 7.90 -1.48
C GLY A 63 3.32 8.91 -2.63
N LEU A 64 3.22 8.43 -3.87
CA LEU A 64 3.13 9.28 -5.05
C LEU A 64 1.93 10.24 -4.98
N PHE A 65 0.74 9.77 -4.60
CA PHE A 65 -0.42 10.64 -4.41
C PHE A 65 -0.18 11.68 -3.32
N THR A 66 0.44 11.32 -2.20
CA THR A 66 0.73 12.28 -1.13
C THR A 66 1.73 13.36 -1.54
N ALA A 67 2.68 13.03 -2.42
CA ALA A 67 3.69 13.98 -2.91
C ALA A 67 3.21 14.82 -4.10
N VAL A 68 2.53 14.18 -5.07
CA VAL A 68 2.17 14.81 -6.34
C VAL A 68 0.80 15.48 -6.31
N ALA A 69 -0.19 14.90 -5.63
CA ALA A 69 -1.56 15.41 -5.72
C ALA A 69 -1.73 16.83 -5.14
N PRO A 70 -1.17 17.18 -3.96
CA PRO A 70 -1.28 18.54 -3.44
C PRO A 70 -0.64 19.56 -4.38
N ALA A 71 0.59 19.29 -4.83
CA ALA A 71 1.33 20.17 -5.73
C ALA A 71 0.66 20.30 -7.10
N PHE A 72 0.11 19.20 -7.63
CA PHE A 72 -0.58 19.21 -8.91
C PHE A 72 -1.89 20.00 -8.86
N VAL A 73 -2.67 19.86 -7.78
CA VAL A 73 -3.92 20.61 -7.60
C VAL A 73 -3.66 22.11 -7.39
N SER A 74 -2.62 22.47 -6.63
CA SER A 74 -2.28 23.88 -6.40
C SER A 74 -1.58 24.53 -7.58
N GLU A 75 -0.53 23.91 -8.14
CA GLU A 75 0.32 24.53 -9.17
C GLU A 75 -0.22 24.37 -10.58
N THR A 76 -0.90 23.27 -10.89
CA THR A 76 -1.34 22.97 -12.28
C THR A 76 -2.80 23.35 -12.52
N LEU A 77 -3.66 23.19 -11.52
CA LEU A 77 -5.09 23.47 -11.63
C LEU A 77 -5.49 24.84 -11.03
N ASP A 78 -4.55 25.54 -10.37
CA ASP A 78 -4.76 26.81 -9.65
C ASP A 78 -5.87 26.76 -8.57
N VAL A 79 -6.20 25.55 -8.11
CA VAL A 79 -7.24 25.30 -7.13
C VAL A 79 -6.64 25.32 -5.73
N HIS A 80 -6.88 26.41 -5.00
CA HIS A 80 -6.42 26.59 -3.62
C HIS A 80 -7.37 25.99 -2.57
N ASN A 81 -8.40 25.26 -3.01
CA ASN A 81 -9.39 24.68 -2.12
C ASN A 81 -8.86 23.37 -1.50
N LEU A 82 -8.41 23.46 -0.24
CA LEU A 82 -7.93 22.32 0.56
C LEU A 82 -8.96 21.16 0.64
N ALA A 83 -10.26 21.45 0.54
CA ALA A 83 -11.28 20.41 0.55
C ALA A 83 -11.19 19.49 -0.67
N LEU A 84 -10.82 20.01 -1.84
CA LEU A 84 -10.66 19.21 -3.06
C LEU A 84 -9.41 18.33 -2.99
N THR A 85 -8.29 18.86 -2.53
CA THR A 85 -7.06 18.07 -2.29
C THR A 85 -7.32 16.95 -1.28
N GLY A 86 -8.02 17.27 -0.18
CA GLY A 86 -8.44 16.30 0.82
C GLY A 86 -9.38 15.24 0.25
N LEU A 87 -10.31 15.62 -0.64
CA LEU A 87 -11.25 14.71 -1.29
C LEU A 87 -10.55 13.72 -2.23
N VAL A 88 -9.53 14.17 -2.97
CA VAL A 88 -8.71 13.27 -3.81
C VAL A 88 -8.01 12.23 -2.94
N VAL A 89 -7.34 12.65 -1.87
CA VAL A 89 -6.68 11.72 -0.93
C VAL A 89 -7.71 10.78 -0.29
N PHE A 90 -8.84 11.31 0.17
CA PHE A 90 -9.93 10.53 0.74
C PHE A 90 -10.45 9.47 -0.24
N SER A 91 -10.61 9.81 -1.52
CA SER A 91 -11.06 8.88 -2.55
C SER A 91 -10.12 7.69 -2.73
N VAL A 92 -8.80 7.90 -2.65
CA VAL A 92 -7.80 6.81 -2.70
C VAL A 92 -8.00 5.85 -1.52
N PHE A 93 -8.13 6.38 -0.30
CA PHE A 93 -8.32 5.57 0.90
C PHE A 93 -9.67 4.86 0.93
N LEU A 94 -10.74 5.51 0.48
CA LEU A 94 -12.06 4.93 0.32
C LEU A 94 -12.01 3.76 -0.66
N ALA A 95 -11.38 3.97 -1.83
CA ALA A 95 -11.16 2.94 -2.83
C ALA A 95 -10.30 1.79 -2.30
N SER A 96 -9.24 2.07 -1.54
CA SER A 96 -8.45 1.03 -0.87
C SER A 96 -9.29 0.21 0.10
N THR A 97 -10.12 0.84 0.91
CA THR A 97 -11.04 0.16 1.83
C THR A 97 -12.04 -0.72 1.08
N ALA A 98 -12.58 -0.22 -0.04
CA ALA A 98 -13.48 -0.99 -0.89
C ALA A 98 -12.77 -2.20 -1.53
N GLY A 99 -11.54 -2.03 -2.03
CA GLY A 99 -10.73 -3.12 -2.60
C GLY A 99 -10.40 -4.18 -1.55
N GLN A 100 -10.08 -3.73 -0.34
CA GLN A 100 -9.92 -4.59 0.82
C GLN A 100 -11.22 -5.37 1.10
N ALA A 101 -12.38 -4.73 1.20
CA ALA A 101 -13.65 -5.40 1.44
C ALA A 101 -14.01 -6.41 0.33
N LEU A 102 -13.68 -6.10 -0.93
CA LEU A 102 -13.97 -6.94 -2.10
C LEU A 102 -13.12 -8.22 -2.16
N MET A 103 -12.02 -8.28 -1.41
CA MET A 103 -11.15 -9.46 -1.33
C MET A 103 -11.92 -10.76 -1.05
N GLY A 104 -12.92 -10.71 -0.15
CA GLY A 104 -13.75 -11.87 0.19
C GLY A 104 -14.58 -12.40 -0.99
N ARG A 105 -14.94 -11.54 -1.95
CA ARG A 105 -15.69 -11.94 -3.17
C ARG A 105 -14.78 -12.39 -4.31
N VAL A 106 -13.59 -11.78 -4.46
CA VAL A 106 -12.63 -12.12 -5.54
C VAL A 106 -11.88 -13.42 -5.22
N GLY A 107 -11.74 -13.74 -3.94
CA GLY A 107 -11.03 -14.91 -3.44
C GLY A 107 -9.52 -14.66 -3.30
N GLU A 108 -8.93 -15.26 -2.27
CA GLU A 108 -7.53 -15.05 -1.85
C GLU A 108 -6.53 -15.27 -3.00
N ARG A 109 -6.81 -16.25 -3.85
CA ARG A 109 -5.94 -16.69 -4.95
C ARG A 109 -5.88 -15.71 -6.11
N ARG A 110 -6.94 -14.93 -6.33
CA ARG A 110 -7.05 -13.95 -7.45
C ARG A 110 -6.87 -12.52 -6.99
N ALA A 111 -7.08 -12.23 -5.69
CA ALA A 111 -7.01 -10.89 -5.14
C ALA A 111 -5.63 -10.23 -5.32
N LEU A 112 -4.54 -10.98 -5.09
CA LEU A 112 -3.19 -10.44 -5.22
C LEU A 112 -2.81 -10.12 -6.68
N PRO A 113 -2.86 -11.07 -7.64
CA PRO A 113 -2.54 -10.76 -9.04
C PRO A 113 -3.55 -9.78 -9.65
N GLY A 114 -4.85 -9.91 -9.35
CA GLY A 114 -5.87 -8.98 -9.80
C GLY A 114 -5.64 -7.56 -9.27
N GLY A 115 -5.28 -7.44 -8.00
CA GLY A 115 -4.91 -6.18 -7.38
C GLY A 115 -3.71 -5.52 -8.07
N CYS A 116 -2.68 -6.28 -8.44
CA CYS A 116 -1.55 -5.77 -9.22
C CYS A 116 -1.98 -5.23 -10.60
N PHE A 117 -2.84 -5.94 -11.34
CA PHE A 117 -3.31 -5.46 -12.65
C PHE A 117 -4.19 -4.21 -12.54
N VAL A 118 -5.06 -4.15 -11.53
CA VAL A 118 -5.86 -2.96 -11.24
C VAL A 118 -4.96 -1.79 -10.82
N LEU A 119 -3.93 -2.05 -10.03
CA LEU A 119 -2.93 -1.05 -9.64
C LEU A 119 -2.19 -0.48 -10.87
N VAL A 120 -1.83 -1.33 -11.83
CA VAL A 120 -1.22 -0.91 -13.11
C VAL A 120 -2.16 0.00 -13.89
N ALA A 121 -3.44 -0.36 -14.01
CA ALA A 121 -4.42 0.49 -14.66
C ALA A 121 -4.55 1.86 -13.95
N GLY A 122 -4.52 1.87 -12.62
CA GLY A 122 -4.48 3.10 -11.82
C GLY A 122 -3.25 3.96 -12.12
N LEU A 123 -2.06 3.35 -12.17
CA LEU A 123 -0.80 4.05 -12.50
C LEU A 123 -0.80 4.62 -13.93
N LEU A 124 -1.40 3.93 -14.89
CA LEU A 124 -1.57 4.44 -16.26
C LEU A 124 -2.49 5.67 -16.28
N LEU A 125 -3.59 5.63 -15.54
CA LEU A 125 -4.51 6.77 -15.41
C LEU A 125 -3.84 7.96 -14.73
N VAL A 126 -3.04 7.71 -13.68
CA VAL A 126 -2.22 8.75 -13.04
C VAL A 126 -1.24 9.33 -14.04
N GLY A 127 -0.46 8.51 -14.75
CA GLY A 127 0.44 8.98 -15.79
C GLY A 127 -0.26 9.82 -16.88
N ALA A 128 -1.43 9.38 -17.34
CA ALA A 128 -2.25 10.13 -18.28
C ALA A 128 -2.73 11.47 -17.69
N SER A 129 -3.13 11.50 -16.42
CA SER A 129 -3.54 12.74 -15.74
C SER A 129 -2.44 13.79 -15.71
N LEU A 130 -1.18 13.36 -15.51
CA LEU A 130 0.01 14.21 -15.54
C LEU A 130 0.36 14.70 -16.95
N LEU A 131 0.05 13.91 -17.99
CA LEU A 131 0.28 14.30 -19.39
C LEU A 131 -0.77 15.28 -19.91
N PHE A 132 -2.03 15.06 -19.58
CA PHE A 132 -3.18 15.84 -20.07
C PHE A 132 -3.65 16.92 -19.09
N ALA A 133 -2.96 17.10 -17.96
CA ALA A 133 -3.31 18.06 -16.90
C ALA A 133 -4.79 17.94 -16.44
N SER A 134 -5.27 16.72 -16.19
CA SER A 134 -6.71 16.43 -16.02
C SER A 134 -7.04 15.87 -14.63
N LEU A 135 -7.80 16.65 -13.86
CA LEU A 135 -8.29 16.25 -12.53
C LEU A 135 -9.19 15.01 -12.57
N PRO A 136 -10.15 14.87 -13.50
CA PRO A 136 -10.96 13.64 -13.61
C PRO A 136 -10.12 12.38 -13.82
N LEU A 137 -9.05 12.46 -14.62
CA LEU A 137 -8.13 11.33 -14.82
C LEU A 137 -7.35 11.02 -13.54
N LEU A 138 -6.95 12.04 -12.77
CA LEU A 138 -6.29 11.86 -11.49
C LEU A 138 -7.21 11.16 -10.48
N VAL A 139 -8.48 11.55 -10.41
CA VAL A 139 -9.49 10.92 -9.54
C VAL A 139 -9.79 9.49 -9.99
N ALA A 140 -9.91 9.24 -11.31
CA ALA A 140 -10.07 7.88 -11.83
C ALA A 140 -8.86 6.99 -11.48
N GLY A 141 -7.64 7.53 -11.60
CA GLY A 141 -6.41 6.86 -11.18
C GLY A 141 -6.34 6.63 -9.67
N ALA A 142 -6.82 7.57 -8.86
CA ALA A 142 -6.93 7.45 -7.41
C ALA A 142 -7.86 6.30 -7.01
N LEU A 143 -9.05 6.24 -7.60
CA LEU A 143 -10.04 5.20 -7.34
C LEU A 143 -9.54 3.83 -7.83
N CYS A 144 -9.05 3.75 -9.06
CA CYS A 144 -8.56 2.50 -9.63
C CYS A 144 -7.32 1.99 -8.88
N GLY A 145 -6.33 2.86 -8.69
CA GLY A 145 -5.10 2.53 -7.99
C GLY A 145 -5.33 2.18 -6.51
N GLY A 146 -6.23 2.91 -5.84
CA GLY A 146 -6.67 2.60 -4.47
C GLY A 146 -7.30 1.21 -4.38
N LEU A 147 -8.26 0.89 -5.26
CA LEU A 147 -8.89 -0.44 -5.32
C LEU A 147 -7.86 -1.55 -5.51
N GLY A 148 -6.93 -1.38 -6.46
CA GLY A 148 -5.86 -2.33 -6.74
C GLY A 148 -4.91 -2.52 -5.55
N GLN A 149 -4.50 -1.41 -4.93
CA GLN A 149 -3.68 -1.41 -3.72
C GLN A 149 -4.36 -2.16 -2.58
N GLY A 150 -5.65 -1.90 -2.33
CA GLY A 150 -6.41 -2.55 -1.27
C GLY A 150 -6.57 -4.06 -1.46
N LEU A 151 -6.90 -4.49 -2.68
CA LEU A 151 -6.95 -5.90 -3.08
C LEU A 151 -5.61 -6.60 -2.89
N ALA A 152 -4.53 -5.99 -3.41
CA ALA A 152 -3.18 -6.53 -3.32
C ALA A 152 -2.70 -6.59 -1.86
N PHE A 153 -2.97 -5.57 -1.06
CA PHE A 153 -2.56 -5.50 0.34
C PHE A 153 -3.23 -6.59 1.19
N ARG A 154 -4.56 -6.71 1.14
CA ARG A 154 -5.24 -7.78 1.87
C ARG A 154 -4.87 -9.18 1.34
N GLY A 155 -4.70 -9.33 0.03
CA GLY A 155 -4.16 -10.54 -0.59
C GLY A 155 -2.79 -10.93 -0.03
N ALA A 156 -1.86 -9.98 0.02
CA ALA A 156 -0.50 -10.16 0.51
C ALA A 156 -0.46 -10.55 1.99
N VAL A 157 -1.18 -9.81 2.85
CA VAL A 157 -1.26 -10.10 4.29
C VAL A 157 -1.83 -11.49 4.55
N THR A 158 -2.86 -11.88 3.79
CA THR A 158 -3.49 -13.21 3.93
C THR A 158 -2.54 -14.31 3.47
N ALA A 159 -1.89 -14.15 2.32
CA ALA A 159 -0.91 -15.11 1.81
C ALA A 159 0.26 -15.32 2.77
N ILE A 160 0.80 -14.23 3.34
CA ILE A 160 1.89 -14.29 4.33
C ILE A 160 1.42 -14.96 5.61
N SER A 161 0.24 -14.58 6.12
CA SER A 161 -0.29 -15.13 7.37
C SER A 161 -0.61 -16.62 7.28
N ALA A 162 -1.09 -17.07 6.11
CA ALA A 162 -1.37 -18.47 5.83
C ALA A 162 -0.10 -19.33 5.63
N ALA A 163 0.96 -18.74 5.09
CA ALA A 163 2.23 -19.43 4.86
C ALA A 163 3.17 -19.42 6.09
N ALA A 164 3.01 -18.47 7.01
CA ALA A 164 3.91 -18.33 8.16
C ALA A 164 3.61 -19.34 9.28
N PRO A 165 4.64 -20.06 9.79
CA PRO A 165 4.54 -20.81 11.04
C PRO A 165 4.09 -19.90 12.19
N ALA A 166 3.27 -20.40 13.11
CA ALA A 166 2.70 -19.59 14.20
C ALA A 166 3.77 -18.84 15.01
N GLU A 167 4.93 -19.47 15.22
CA GLU A 167 6.09 -18.93 15.93
C GLU A 167 6.77 -17.75 15.22
N HIS A 168 6.72 -17.69 13.88
CA HIS A 168 7.43 -16.71 13.06
C HIS A 168 6.48 -15.71 12.36
N ARG A 169 5.16 -15.86 12.55
CA ARG A 169 4.13 -15.03 11.90
C ARG A 169 4.31 -13.56 12.21
N ALA A 170 4.48 -13.20 13.49
CA ALA A 170 4.65 -11.81 13.90
C ALA A 170 5.91 -11.17 13.28
N ALA A 171 7.04 -11.87 13.27
CA ALA A 171 8.29 -11.39 12.67
C ALA A 171 8.16 -11.20 11.15
N THR A 172 7.49 -12.13 10.46
CA THR A 172 7.29 -12.08 9.01
C THR A 172 6.34 -10.95 8.62
N VAL A 173 5.24 -10.76 9.36
CA VAL A 173 4.31 -9.65 9.13
C VAL A 173 4.97 -8.31 9.42
N SER A 174 5.81 -8.23 10.46
CA SER A 174 6.60 -7.02 10.73
C SER A 174 7.55 -6.68 9.59
N ALA A 175 8.26 -7.68 9.03
CA ALA A 175 9.12 -7.50 7.88
C ALA A 175 8.36 -6.99 6.64
N PHE A 176 7.15 -7.51 6.43
CA PHE A 176 6.28 -7.06 5.37
C PHE A 176 5.89 -5.58 5.54
N PHE A 177 5.52 -5.15 6.75
CA PHE A 177 5.19 -3.75 7.02
C PHE A 177 6.40 -2.81 6.89
N VAL A 178 7.61 -3.25 7.24
CA VAL A 178 8.84 -2.47 6.97
C VAL A 178 8.96 -2.17 5.48
N ILE A 179 8.77 -3.17 4.62
CA ILE A 179 8.83 -2.99 3.16
C ILE A 179 7.69 -2.09 2.67
N ALA A 180 6.48 -2.26 3.21
CA ALA A 180 5.35 -1.39 2.89
C ALA A 180 5.62 0.08 3.25
N TYR A 181 6.17 0.36 4.44
CA TYR A 181 6.50 1.72 4.87
C TYR A 181 7.65 2.34 4.09
N LEU A 182 8.65 1.54 3.71
CA LEU A 182 9.66 1.95 2.74
C LEU A 182 8.99 2.32 1.40
N GLY A 183 7.99 1.54 0.98
CA GLY A 183 7.17 1.81 -0.19
C GLY A 183 6.43 3.13 -0.12
N ILE A 184 5.98 3.62 1.04
CA ILE A 184 5.39 4.97 1.14
C ILE A 184 6.49 6.05 1.12
N SER A 185 7.57 5.82 1.87
CA SER A 185 8.56 6.86 2.19
C SER A 185 9.50 7.16 1.02
N LEU A 186 10.01 6.12 0.36
CA LEU A 186 10.98 6.26 -0.72
C LEU A 186 10.44 7.08 -1.90
N PRO A 187 9.19 6.86 -2.36
CA PRO A 187 8.58 7.67 -3.42
C PRO A 187 8.36 9.11 -3.02
N VAL A 188 7.89 9.38 -1.80
CA VAL A 188 7.62 10.75 -1.37
C VAL A 188 8.90 11.57 -1.40
N VAL A 189 9.97 11.04 -0.83
CA VAL A 189 11.28 11.69 -0.81
C VAL A 189 11.86 11.76 -2.23
N GLY A 190 11.78 10.66 -2.99
CA GLY A 190 12.32 10.57 -4.35
C GLY A 190 11.67 11.54 -5.32
N VAL A 191 10.33 11.62 -5.31
CA VAL A 191 9.56 12.58 -6.11
C VAL A 191 9.87 13.99 -5.67
N GLY A 192 9.84 14.27 -4.36
CA GLY A 192 10.18 15.59 -3.82
C GLY A 192 11.56 16.07 -4.26
N ALA A 193 12.58 15.21 -4.19
CA ALA A 193 13.93 15.53 -4.66
C ALA A 193 13.99 15.74 -6.18
N LEU A 194 13.33 14.86 -6.97
CA LEU A 194 13.32 14.98 -8.43
C LEU A 194 12.58 16.23 -8.92
N THR A 195 11.55 16.69 -8.20
CA THR A 195 10.80 17.89 -8.59
C THR A 195 11.69 19.13 -8.70
N LEU A 196 12.75 19.22 -7.90
CA LEU A 196 13.70 20.34 -7.91
C LEU A 196 14.55 20.41 -9.19
N GLY A 197 14.78 19.26 -9.85
CA GLY A 197 15.64 19.19 -11.03
C GLY A 197 14.87 19.07 -12.35
N ILE A 198 13.85 18.20 -12.39
CA ILE A 198 13.14 17.86 -13.64
C ILE A 198 11.67 18.30 -13.63
N GLY A 199 11.21 18.96 -12.56
CA GLY A 199 9.83 19.42 -12.39
C GLY A 199 8.87 18.32 -11.95
N LEU A 200 7.71 18.74 -11.41
CA LEU A 200 6.69 17.86 -10.84
C LEU A 200 6.18 16.81 -11.82
N ARG A 201 5.89 17.23 -13.07
CA ARG A 201 5.35 16.35 -14.11
C ARG A 201 6.31 15.21 -14.45
N ASN A 202 7.57 15.51 -14.75
CA ASN A 202 8.52 14.47 -15.13
C ASN A 202 8.87 13.59 -13.94
N ALA A 203 9.00 14.15 -12.74
CA ALA A 203 9.20 13.37 -11.52
C ALA A 203 8.06 12.35 -11.29
N GLY A 204 6.81 12.80 -11.40
CA GLY A 204 5.64 11.95 -11.26
C GLY A 204 5.53 10.86 -12.34
N LEU A 205 5.91 11.17 -13.58
CA LEU A 205 5.94 10.21 -14.70
C LEU A 205 7.03 9.15 -14.54
N THR A 206 8.25 9.55 -14.21
CA THR A 206 9.37 8.62 -13.97
C THR A 206 9.01 7.66 -12.84
N PHE A 207 8.49 8.20 -11.72
CA PHE A 207 8.14 7.37 -10.58
C PHE A 207 6.94 6.45 -10.87
N SER A 208 5.88 6.98 -11.49
CA SER A 208 4.75 6.18 -11.96
C SER A 208 5.20 5.04 -12.87
N GLY A 209 6.12 5.30 -13.80
CA GLY A 209 6.68 4.30 -14.72
C GLY A 209 7.44 3.20 -14.00
N CYS A 210 8.30 3.55 -13.03
CA CYS A 210 9.02 2.56 -12.23
C CYS A 210 8.08 1.66 -11.42
N VAL A 211 7.10 2.26 -10.73
CA VAL A 211 6.11 1.50 -9.94
C VAL A 211 5.23 0.64 -10.84
N LEU A 212 4.87 1.14 -12.03
CA LEU A 212 4.08 0.41 -13.01
C LEU A 212 4.82 -0.81 -13.53
N ALA A 213 6.11 -0.68 -13.88
CA ALA A 213 6.95 -1.80 -14.29
C ALA A 213 7.06 -2.86 -13.19
N LEU A 214 7.23 -2.43 -11.93
CA LEU A 214 7.28 -3.33 -10.78
C LEU A 214 5.94 -4.06 -10.59
N ALA A 215 4.82 -3.34 -10.57
CA ALA A 215 3.49 -3.91 -10.40
C ALA A 215 3.12 -4.88 -11.53
N LEU A 216 3.46 -4.54 -12.77
CA LEU A 216 3.31 -5.42 -13.93
C LEU A 216 4.16 -6.68 -13.79
N GLY A 217 5.45 -6.55 -13.44
CA GLY A 217 6.36 -7.68 -13.29
C GLY A 217 5.86 -8.66 -12.22
N VAL A 218 5.44 -8.14 -11.06
CA VAL A 218 4.88 -8.95 -9.98
C VAL A 218 3.54 -9.58 -10.38
N GLY A 219 2.64 -8.83 -11.01
CA GLY A 219 1.35 -9.32 -11.48
C GLY A 219 1.48 -10.44 -12.51
N LEU A 220 2.37 -10.27 -13.50
CA LEU A 220 2.67 -11.29 -14.50
C LEU A 220 3.33 -12.53 -13.90
N TYR A 221 4.26 -12.35 -12.95
CA TYR A 221 4.89 -13.47 -12.26
C TYR A 221 3.86 -14.31 -11.49
N LEU A 222 2.97 -13.64 -10.74
CA LEU A 222 1.90 -14.28 -9.99
C LEU A 222 0.85 -14.95 -10.89
N ALA A 223 0.52 -14.33 -12.03
CA ALA A 223 -0.38 -14.92 -13.02
C ALA A 223 0.18 -16.20 -13.65
N ARG A 224 1.51 -16.27 -13.84
CA ARG A 224 2.20 -17.45 -14.39
C ARG A 224 2.39 -18.59 -13.37
N ARG A 225 2.32 -18.30 -12.06
CA ARG A 225 2.46 -19.29 -10.99
C ARG A 225 1.23 -19.28 -10.07
N PRO A 226 0.04 -19.66 -10.57
CA PRO A 226 -1.16 -19.73 -9.74
C PRO A 226 -0.90 -20.69 -8.55
N PRO A 227 -1.13 -20.27 -7.28
CA PRO A 227 -0.79 -21.06 -6.08
C PRO A 227 -1.43 -22.45 -6.15
N ALA A 228 -0.73 -23.57 -6.05
CA ALA A 228 -1.31 -24.91 -6.27
C ALA A 228 -2.70 -25.10 -5.60
N PRO A 229 -3.68 -25.76 -6.26
CA PRO A 229 -4.96 -26.07 -5.63
C PRO A 229 -4.71 -26.86 -4.35
N ARG A 230 -5.36 -26.44 -3.26
CA ARG A 230 -5.48 -27.25 -2.05
C ARG A 230 -6.40 -28.43 -2.31
#